data_AF-A0A941TEH8-F1
#
_entry.id   AF-A0A941TEH8-F1
#
_cell.length_a   1.000
_cell.length_b   1.000
_cell.length_c   1.000
_cell.angle_alpha   90.00
_cell.angle_beta   90.00
_cell.angle_gamma   90.00
#
_symmetry.space_group_name_H-M   'P 1'
#
loop_
_entity.id
_entity.type
_entity.pdbx_description
1 polymer ?
#
loop_
_entity_poly.entity_id
_entity_poly.type
_entity_poly.pdbx_seq_one_letter_code
_entity_poly.pdbx_strand_id
1 'polypeptide(L)'
;MKNRWLRPTLLLACASITATCFAAGDSGARPGDEAMSCAQIASEMQPYAAAMRGNIAALNDTNMQLLALGQKQQARDAPQINATTQAAGAACGYVGGPACMAATRADQANRDAVKEREAAESKPLRDQNLAQSKTLVAQSQQMQSNERLMHLMQLGHAKGCDRSSRPR
;
A
#
# COMPACT_ATOMS: atom_id res chain seq x y z
N MET A 1 -34.95 -22.17 -23.05
CA MET A 1 -34.54 -22.86 -21.81
C MET A 1 -34.90 -21.96 -20.63
N LYS A 2 -35.68 -22.47 -19.67
CA LYS A 2 -36.49 -21.70 -18.69
C LYS A 2 -35.82 -21.81 -17.32
N ASN A 3 -35.09 -20.79 -16.88
CA ASN A 3 -34.46 -20.77 -15.55
C ASN A 3 -35.43 -20.14 -14.53
N ARG A 4 -36.04 -21.01 -13.72
CA ARG A 4 -36.92 -20.63 -12.61
C ARG A 4 -36.09 -20.14 -11.43
N TRP A 5 -36.30 -18.88 -11.08
CA TRP A 5 -35.89 -18.27 -9.82
C TRP A 5 -36.85 -18.74 -8.72
N LEU A 6 -36.33 -19.39 -7.68
CA LEU A 6 -37.06 -19.69 -6.45
C LEU A 6 -36.39 -18.92 -5.31
N ARG A 7 -37.08 -17.87 -4.85
CA ARG A 7 -36.81 -17.18 -3.59
C ARG A 7 -37.45 -17.97 -2.45
N PRO A 8 -36.73 -18.31 -1.37
CA PRO A 8 -37.35 -18.69 -0.12
C PRO A 8 -37.61 -17.43 0.71
N THR A 9 -38.88 -17.03 0.76
CA THR A 9 -39.39 -16.06 1.73
C THR A 9 -39.52 -16.78 3.08
N LEU A 10 -38.58 -16.53 4.00
CA LEU A 10 -38.66 -17.03 5.38
C LEU A 10 -38.96 -15.83 6.29
N LEU A 11 -40.25 -15.64 6.54
CA LEU A 11 -40.79 -14.84 7.62
C LEU A 11 -40.65 -15.66 8.92
N LEU A 12 -39.77 -15.22 9.81
CA LEU A 12 -39.79 -15.66 11.21
C LEU A 12 -39.91 -14.42 12.10
N ALA A 13 -41.12 -14.19 12.59
CA ALA A 13 -41.40 -13.33 13.72
C ALA A 13 -41.25 -14.17 15.00
N CYS A 14 -40.51 -13.67 15.99
CA CYS A 14 -40.93 -13.60 17.39
C CYS A 14 -39.77 -13.27 18.35
N ALA A 15 -40.16 -12.61 19.43
CA ALA A 15 -39.56 -12.58 20.75
C ALA A 15 -38.41 -11.58 21.01
N SER A 16 -38.85 -10.39 21.41
CA SER A 16 -38.18 -9.51 22.36
C SER A 16 -37.63 -10.27 23.57
N ILE A 17 -36.31 -10.36 23.67
CA ILE A 17 -35.61 -10.54 24.95
C ILE A 17 -34.72 -9.32 25.13
N THR A 18 -35.21 -8.40 25.96
CA THR A 18 -34.44 -7.35 26.62
C THR A 18 -33.43 -8.00 27.55
N ALA A 19 -32.22 -8.20 27.05
CA ALA A 19 -31.01 -8.29 27.84
C ALA A 19 -29.89 -7.66 27.00
N THR A 20 -29.72 -6.35 27.15
CA THR A 20 -28.47 -5.67 26.84
C THR A 20 -27.40 -6.22 27.78
N CYS A 21 -26.94 -7.43 27.50
CA CYS A 21 -25.56 -7.79 27.79
C CYS A 21 -24.74 -6.83 26.93
N PHE A 22 -24.34 -5.69 27.52
CA PHE A 22 -23.04 -5.14 27.19
C PHE A 22 -22.09 -6.30 27.44
N ALA A 23 -21.76 -7.04 26.38
CA ALA A 23 -20.48 -7.69 26.32
C ALA A 23 -19.53 -6.56 26.66
N ALA A 24 -19.00 -6.59 27.89
CA ALA A 24 -17.82 -5.83 28.24
C ALA A 24 -16.79 -6.35 27.24
N GLY A 25 -16.74 -5.70 26.08
CA GLY A 25 -15.71 -5.92 25.09
C GLY A 25 -14.45 -5.77 25.87
N ASP A 26 -13.66 -6.83 25.88
CA ASP A 26 -12.34 -6.88 26.49
C ASP A 26 -11.59 -5.71 25.86
N SER A 27 -11.58 -4.55 26.51
CA SER A 27 -11.36 -3.28 25.78
C SER A 27 -9.87 -3.04 25.57
N GLY A 28 -9.05 -4.06 25.79
CA GLY A 28 -7.61 -3.95 26.03
C GLY A 28 -7.25 -3.10 27.26
N ALA A 29 -8.24 -2.55 27.96
CA ALA A 29 -8.10 -1.65 29.09
C ALA A 29 -7.75 -2.44 30.35
N ARG A 30 -6.66 -2.06 30.99
CA ARG A 30 -6.24 -2.59 32.30
C ARG A 30 -6.57 -1.59 33.40
N PRO A 31 -6.88 -2.07 34.61
CA PRO A 31 -6.99 -1.20 35.77
C PRO A 31 -5.74 -0.32 35.91
N GLY A 32 -5.93 1.00 36.00
CA GLY A 32 -4.85 1.98 36.14
C GLY A 32 -4.35 2.61 34.84
N ASP A 33 -4.84 2.20 33.67
CA ASP A 33 -4.45 2.80 32.40
C ASP A 33 -4.73 4.31 32.33
N GLU A 34 -5.86 4.75 32.88
CA GLU A 34 -6.20 6.18 32.89
C GLU A 34 -5.22 7.03 33.70
N ALA A 35 -4.53 6.44 34.68
CA ALA A 35 -3.51 7.11 35.48
C ALA A 35 -2.12 7.06 34.83
N MET A 36 -1.93 6.31 33.73
CA MET A 36 -0.62 6.25 33.08
C MET A 36 -0.18 7.60 32.52
N SER A 37 1.11 7.87 32.70
CA SER A 37 1.82 8.99 32.09
C SER A 37 2.21 8.68 30.64
N CYS A 38 2.48 9.70 29.83
CA CYS A 38 2.97 9.50 28.46
C CYS A 38 4.27 8.69 28.39
N ALA A 39 5.15 8.78 29.40
CA ALA A 39 6.38 8.00 29.47
C ALA A 39 6.09 6.50 29.64
N GLN A 40 5.12 6.14 30.50
CA GLN A 40 4.70 4.75 30.70
C GLN A 40 4.00 4.18 29.46
N ILE A 41 3.11 4.96 28.84
CA ILE A 41 2.46 4.57 27.57
C ILE A 41 3.53 4.32 26.50
N ALA A 42 4.54 5.20 26.39
CA ALA A 42 5.62 5.03 25.43
C ALA A 42 6.48 3.79 25.70
N SER A 43 6.79 3.47 26.97
CA SER A 43 7.52 2.24 27.30
C SER A 43 6.73 0.98 26.96
N GLU A 44 5.42 0.99 27.17
CA GLU A 44 4.53 -0.12 26.80
C GLU A 44 4.41 -0.30 25.28
N MET A 45 4.52 0.79 24.51
CA MET A 45 4.52 0.76 23.05
C MET A 45 5.88 0.39 22.43
N GLN A 46 6.97 0.48 23.17
CA GLN A 46 8.34 0.24 22.69
C GLN A 46 8.54 -1.11 21.96
N PRO A 47 8.07 -2.27 22.45
CA PRO A 47 8.27 -3.54 21.75
C PRO A 47 7.58 -3.59 20.39
N TYR A 48 6.39 -2.98 20.27
CA TYR A 48 5.65 -2.90 19.00
C TYR A 48 6.38 -1.99 18.00
N ALA A 49 6.90 -0.85 18.46
CA ALA A 49 7.70 0.04 17.64
C ALA A 49 9.02 -0.62 17.17
N ALA A 50 9.67 -1.41 18.03
CA ALA A 50 10.87 -2.16 17.67
C ALA A 50 10.57 -3.23 16.60
N ALA A 51 9.45 -3.93 16.71
CA ALA A 51 9.01 -4.94 15.74
C ALA A 51 8.70 -4.35 14.35
N MET A 52 8.21 -3.11 14.27
CA MET A 52 7.94 -2.43 12.99
C MET A 52 9.20 -1.83 12.35
N ARG A 53 10.15 -1.33 13.16
CA ARG A 53 11.29 -0.54 12.66
C ARG A 53 12.13 -1.28 11.61
N GLY A 54 12.39 -2.57 11.82
CA GLY A 54 13.19 -3.38 10.88
C GLY A 54 12.52 -3.55 9.51
N ASN A 55 11.21 -3.80 9.50
CA ASN A 55 10.45 -4.01 8.26
C ASN A 55 10.31 -2.71 7.46
N ILE A 56 10.14 -1.58 8.15
CA ILE A 56 10.05 -0.25 7.50
C ILE A 56 11.38 0.12 6.84
N ALA A 57 12.52 -0.10 7.52
CA ALA A 57 13.84 0.18 6.95
C ALA A 57 14.08 -0.64 5.68
N ALA A 58 13.82 -1.95 5.72
CA ALA A 58 13.99 -2.82 4.56
C ALA A 58 13.08 -2.42 3.37
N LEU A 59 11.83 -2.03 3.63
CA LEU A 59 10.93 -1.51 2.60
C LEU A 59 11.43 -0.20 1.99
N ASN A 60 11.95 0.70 2.82
CA ASN A 60 12.50 1.96 2.37
C ASN A 60 13.72 1.75 1.44
N ASP A 61 14.62 0.84 1.82
CA ASP A 61 15.78 0.50 1.00
C ASP A 61 15.38 -0.08 -0.36
N THR A 62 14.40 -1.01 -0.39
CA THR A 62 13.87 -1.56 -1.64
C THR A 62 13.22 -0.48 -2.51
N ASN A 63 12.48 0.47 -1.91
CA ASN A 63 11.89 1.59 -2.63
C ASN A 63 12.95 2.52 -3.22
N MET A 64 14.02 2.82 -2.47
CA MET A 64 15.14 3.62 -2.97
C MET A 64 15.85 2.93 -4.15
N GLN A 65 16.01 1.61 -4.10
CA GLN A 65 16.57 0.82 -5.21
C GLN A 65 15.68 0.84 -6.45
N LEU A 66 14.35 0.71 -6.28
CA LEU A 66 13.39 0.83 -7.38
C LEU A 66 13.44 2.22 -8.02
N LEU A 67 13.53 3.27 -7.21
CA LEU A 67 13.63 4.65 -7.71
C LEU A 67 14.93 4.89 -8.47
N ALA A 68 16.07 4.43 -7.93
CA ALA A 68 17.36 4.52 -8.59
C ALA A 68 17.39 3.72 -9.91
N LEU A 69 16.80 2.52 -9.93
CA LEU A 69 16.66 1.73 -11.14
C LEU A 69 15.81 2.45 -12.18
N GLY A 70 14.68 3.02 -11.78
CA GLY A 70 13.81 3.79 -12.68
C GLY A 70 14.50 5.02 -13.27
N GLN A 71 15.28 5.76 -12.48
CA GLN A 71 16.09 6.87 -12.99
C GLN A 71 17.14 6.40 -14.00
N LYS A 72 17.79 5.26 -13.73
CA LYS A 72 18.78 4.68 -14.63
C LYS A 72 18.15 4.22 -15.95
N GLN A 73 16.97 3.59 -15.89
CA GLN A 73 16.21 3.17 -17.07
C GLN A 73 15.77 4.38 -17.90
N GLN A 74 15.20 5.40 -17.26
CA GLN A 74 14.81 6.63 -17.91
C GLN A 74 15.99 7.32 -18.61
N ALA A 75 17.14 7.44 -17.94
CA ALA A 75 18.32 8.05 -18.53
C ALA A 75 18.86 7.24 -19.73
N ARG A 76 18.76 5.91 -19.69
CA ARG A 76 19.19 5.01 -20.76
C ARG A 76 18.25 5.05 -21.97
N ASP A 77 16.95 5.02 -21.73
CA ASP A 77 15.96 4.75 -22.79
C ASP A 77 15.30 6.03 -23.35
N ALA A 78 15.32 7.14 -22.61
CA ALA A 78 14.77 8.42 -23.08
C ALA A 78 15.38 8.90 -24.42
N PRO A 79 16.69 8.81 -24.68
CA PRO A 79 17.25 9.20 -25.97
C PRO A 79 16.69 8.36 -27.13
N GLN A 80 16.54 7.05 -26.92
CA GLN A 80 16.03 6.12 -27.92
C GLN A 80 14.56 6.39 -28.23
N ILE A 81 13.71 6.55 -27.20
CA ILE A 81 12.30 6.88 -27.37
C ILE A 81 12.13 8.25 -28.04
N ASN A 82 12.90 9.26 -27.62
CA ASN A 82 12.83 10.59 -28.20
C ASN A 82 13.21 10.59 -29.69
N ALA A 83 14.22 9.79 -30.07
CA ALA A 83 14.62 9.65 -31.46
C ALA A 83 13.52 9.02 -32.33
N THR A 84 12.90 7.92 -31.89
CA THR A 84 11.81 7.28 -32.65
C THR A 84 10.56 8.15 -32.72
N THR A 85 10.26 8.88 -31.66
CA THR A 85 9.09 9.77 -31.63
C THR A 85 9.29 10.98 -32.54
N GLN A 86 10.49 11.56 -32.56
CA GLN A 86 10.83 12.64 -33.51
C GLN A 86 10.76 12.14 -34.96
N ALA A 87 11.26 10.93 -35.23
CA ALA A 87 11.18 10.31 -36.55
C ALA A 87 9.72 10.08 -36.98
N ALA A 88 8.85 9.62 -36.07
CA ALA A 88 7.42 9.49 -36.33
C ALA A 88 6.75 10.84 -36.58
N GLY A 89 7.06 11.84 -35.76
CA GLY A 89 6.57 13.21 -35.94
C GLY A 89 6.98 13.81 -37.29
N ALA A 90 8.24 13.62 -37.70
CA ALA A 90 8.73 14.04 -39.01
C ALA A 90 8.03 13.28 -40.15
N ALA A 91 7.87 11.96 -40.06
CA ALA A 91 7.16 11.19 -41.08
C ALA A 91 5.70 11.66 -41.23
N CYS A 92 5.05 12.02 -40.13
CA CYS A 92 3.69 12.56 -40.13
C CYS A 92 3.60 14.00 -40.66
N GLY A 93 4.58 14.85 -40.35
CA GLY A 93 4.60 16.24 -40.80
C GLY A 93 5.02 16.43 -42.26
N TYR A 94 5.96 15.62 -42.76
CA TYR A 94 6.53 15.80 -44.11
C TYR A 94 5.91 14.87 -45.17
N VAL A 95 5.58 13.63 -44.82
CA VAL A 95 5.10 12.61 -45.80
C VAL A 95 3.61 12.32 -45.62
N GLY A 96 3.16 12.19 -44.38
CA GLY A 96 1.78 11.83 -44.05
C GLY A 96 1.42 10.38 -44.45
N GLY A 97 0.12 10.09 -44.47
CA GLY A 97 -0.42 8.87 -45.04
C GLY A 97 0.15 7.56 -44.46
N PRO A 98 0.39 6.52 -45.29
CA PRO A 98 0.90 5.23 -44.83
C PRO A 98 2.27 5.30 -44.15
N ALA A 99 3.13 6.24 -44.54
CA ALA A 99 4.46 6.41 -43.94
C ALA A 99 4.37 6.92 -42.49
N CYS A 100 3.46 7.86 -42.22
CA CYS A 100 3.13 8.30 -40.87
C CYS A 100 2.60 7.14 -40.00
N MET A 101 1.67 6.34 -40.53
CA MET A 101 1.12 5.17 -39.83
C MET A 101 2.21 4.13 -39.51
N ALA A 102 3.11 3.85 -40.44
CA ALA A 102 4.22 2.92 -40.25
C ALA A 102 5.21 3.43 -39.19
N ALA A 103 5.57 4.72 -39.23
CA ALA A 103 6.49 5.32 -38.27
C ALA A 103 5.89 5.38 -36.85
N THR A 104 4.60 5.71 -36.72
CA THR A 104 3.89 5.67 -35.42
C THR A 104 3.83 4.25 -34.86
N ARG A 105 3.57 3.23 -35.70
CA ARG A 105 3.61 1.82 -35.25
C ARG A 105 5.02 1.40 -34.80
N ALA A 106 6.05 1.86 -35.51
CA ALA A 106 7.44 1.59 -35.13
C ALA A 106 7.81 2.27 -33.80
N ASP A 107 7.40 3.52 -33.58
CA ASP A 107 7.57 4.21 -32.29
C ASP A 107 6.84 3.46 -31.17
N GLN A 108 5.61 3.02 -31.41
CA GLN A 108 4.85 2.27 -30.42
C GLN A 108 5.50 0.92 -30.09
N ALA A 109 5.93 0.16 -31.10
CA ALA A 109 6.65 -1.09 -30.90
C ALA A 109 7.97 -0.88 -30.13
N ASN A 110 8.68 0.23 -30.38
CA ASN A 110 9.88 0.58 -29.64
C ASN A 110 9.56 0.87 -28.16
N ARG A 111 8.49 1.63 -27.88
CA ARG A 111 8.04 1.91 -26.50
C ARG A 111 7.61 0.64 -25.77
N ASP A 112 6.91 -0.27 -26.45
CA ASP A 112 6.48 -1.53 -25.87
C ASP A 112 7.68 -2.43 -25.54
N ALA A 113 8.68 -2.52 -26.44
CA ALA A 113 9.91 -3.27 -26.18
C ALA A 113 10.71 -2.70 -25.00
N VAL A 114 10.81 -1.37 -24.88
CA VAL A 114 11.43 -0.72 -23.71
C VAL A 114 10.66 -1.07 -22.44
N LYS A 115 9.33 -0.94 -22.45
CA LYS A 115 8.49 -1.23 -21.29
C LYS A 115 8.59 -2.69 -20.85
N GLU A 116 8.62 -3.63 -21.79
CA GLU A 116 8.82 -5.06 -21.47
C GLU A 116 10.17 -5.31 -20.83
N ARG A 117 11.22 -4.66 -21.32
CA ARG A 117 12.57 -4.75 -20.74
C ARG A 117 12.62 -4.15 -19.34
N GLU A 118 12.07 -2.95 -19.14
CA GLU A 118 11.98 -2.30 -17.84
C GLU A 118 11.19 -3.13 -16.84
N ALA A 119 10.09 -3.74 -17.28
CA ALA A 119 9.28 -4.64 -16.46
C ALA A 119 10.05 -5.90 -16.07
N ALA A 120 10.81 -6.50 -17.00
CA ALA A 120 11.65 -7.66 -16.73
C ALA A 120 12.79 -7.34 -15.75
N GLU A 121 13.46 -6.19 -15.92
CA GLU A 121 14.54 -5.72 -15.05
C GLU A 121 14.07 -5.35 -13.64
N SER A 122 12.88 -4.73 -13.52
CA SER A 122 12.32 -4.33 -12.23
C SER A 122 11.58 -5.46 -11.50
N LYS A 123 11.21 -6.54 -12.21
CA LYS A 123 10.47 -7.69 -11.65
C LYS A 123 11.03 -8.22 -10.33
N PRO A 124 12.32 -8.57 -10.18
CA PRO A 124 12.83 -9.12 -8.92
C PRO A 124 12.68 -8.14 -7.74
N LEU A 125 12.93 -6.84 -7.95
CA LEU A 125 12.76 -5.82 -6.91
C LEU A 125 11.28 -5.60 -6.58
N ARG A 126 10.39 -5.65 -7.57
CA ARG A 126 8.94 -5.57 -7.35
C ARG A 126 8.40 -6.77 -6.59
N ASP A 127 8.88 -7.98 -6.91
CA ASP A 127 8.50 -9.21 -6.22
C ASP A 127 9.01 -9.20 -4.77
N GLN A 128 10.23 -8.71 -4.54
CA GLN A 128 10.78 -8.52 -3.20
C GLN A 128 9.97 -7.49 -2.40
N ASN A 129 9.64 -6.34 -3.00
CA ASN A 129 8.82 -5.31 -2.37
C ASN A 129 7.42 -5.84 -2.02
N LEU A 130 6.80 -6.59 -2.93
CA LEU A 130 5.50 -7.21 -2.71
C LEU A 130 5.56 -8.25 -1.57
N ALA A 131 6.62 -9.05 -1.50
CA ALA A 131 6.83 -10.02 -0.42
C ALA A 131 7.00 -9.31 0.94
N GLN A 132 7.85 -8.28 1.01
CA GLN A 132 8.04 -7.46 2.21
C GLN A 132 6.74 -6.76 2.64
N SER A 133 5.98 -6.24 1.67
CA SER A 133 4.68 -5.59 1.91
C SER A 133 3.66 -6.56 2.47
N LYS A 134 3.61 -7.80 1.98
CA LYS A 134 2.72 -8.84 2.55
C LYS A 134 3.09 -9.16 3.99
N THR A 135 4.38 -9.26 4.31
CA THR A 135 4.84 -9.44 5.68
C THR A 135 4.44 -8.27 6.58
N LEU A 136 4.59 -7.03 6.10
CA LEU A 136 4.15 -5.84 6.84
C LEU A 136 2.63 -5.87 7.07
N VAL A 137 1.84 -6.20 6.04
CA VAL A 137 0.37 -6.28 6.17
C VAL A 137 -0.02 -7.36 7.17
N ALA A 138 0.57 -8.56 7.10
CA ALA A 138 0.30 -9.62 8.07
C ALA A 138 0.67 -9.21 9.51
N GLN A 139 1.84 -8.57 9.69
CA GLN A 139 2.24 -8.01 10.98
C GLN A 139 1.28 -6.92 11.46
N SER A 140 0.80 -6.08 10.54
CA SER A 140 -0.16 -5.01 10.87
C SER A 140 -1.51 -5.57 11.30
N GLN A 141 -1.99 -6.65 10.68
CA GLN A 141 -3.21 -7.33 11.10
C GLN A 141 -3.07 -7.91 12.51
N GLN A 142 -1.92 -8.54 12.81
CA GLN A 142 -1.63 -9.04 14.15
C GLN A 142 -1.61 -7.91 15.20
N MET A 143 -1.08 -6.73 14.85
CA MET A 143 -1.10 -5.58 15.74
C MET A 143 -2.50 -4.98 15.90
N GLN A 144 -3.32 -4.97 14.85
CA GLN A 144 -4.72 -4.52 14.94
C GLN A 144 -5.56 -5.44 15.81
N SER A 145 -5.29 -6.75 15.81
CA SER A 145 -5.93 -7.69 16.74
C SER A 145 -5.48 -7.53 18.19
N ASN A 146 -4.45 -6.71 18.46
CA ASN A 146 -3.99 -6.45 19.81
C ASN A 146 -4.78 -5.28 20.41
N GLU A 147 -5.87 -5.60 21.10
CA GLU A 147 -6.75 -4.62 21.74
C GLU A 147 -5.99 -3.74 22.74
N ARG A 148 -4.98 -4.29 23.43
CA ARG A 148 -4.11 -3.53 24.35
C ARG A 148 -3.35 -2.44 23.62
N LEU A 149 -2.73 -2.74 22.48
CA LEU A 149 -2.02 -1.76 21.67
C LEU A 149 -2.96 -0.65 21.17
N MET A 150 -4.14 -1.04 20.67
CA MET A 150 -5.15 -0.10 20.19
C MET A 150 -5.63 0.83 21.32
N HIS A 151 -5.83 0.29 22.52
CA HIS A 151 -6.20 1.08 23.70
C HIS A 151 -5.08 2.06 24.10
N LEU A 152 -3.82 1.60 24.18
CA LEU A 152 -2.68 2.46 24.50
C LEU A 152 -2.50 3.60 23.49
N MET A 153 -2.72 3.34 22.20
CA MET A 153 -2.71 4.37 21.17
C MET A 153 -3.83 5.40 21.36
N GLN A 154 -5.05 4.95 21.64
CA GLN A 154 -6.19 5.84 21.89
C GLN A 154 -5.95 6.70 23.14
N LEU A 155 -5.44 6.09 24.22
CA LEU A 155 -5.11 6.77 25.46
C LEU A 155 -3.99 7.80 25.25
N GLY A 156 -2.95 7.44 24.50
CA GLY A 156 -1.86 8.33 24.13
C GLY A 156 -2.36 9.56 23.35
N HIS A 157 -3.29 9.36 22.41
CA HIS A 157 -3.92 10.46 21.68
C HIS A 157 -4.82 11.32 22.58
N ALA A 158 -5.64 10.70 23.43
CA ALA A 158 -6.50 11.42 24.38
C ALA A 158 -5.70 12.30 25.35
N LYS A 159 -4.50 11.86 25.74
CA LYS A 159 -3.57 12.60 26.60
C LYS A 159 -2.63 13.55 25.84
N GLY A 160 -2.68 13.59 24.51
CA GLY A 160 -1.83 14.46 23.68
C GLY A 160 -0.35 14.07 23.66
N CYS A 161 -0.03 12.81 23.94
CA CYS A 161 1.36 12.31 23.98
C CYS A 161 2.04 12.36 22.59
N ASP A 162 1.27 12.42 21.51
CA ASP A 162 1.70 12.56 20.12
C ASP A 162 2.27 13.95 19.78
N ARG A 163 1.95 14.99 20.57
CA ARG A 163 2.37 16.38 20.31
C ARG A 163 3.73 16.74 20.92
N SER A 164 4.21 15.94 21.87
CA SER A 164 5.46 16.17 22.62
C SER A 164 6.72 16.11 21.74
N SER A 165 6.65 15.45 20.56
CA SER A 165 7.80 15.18 19.70
C SER A 165 8.05 16.23 18.60
N ARG A 166 7.21 17.26 18.44
CA ARG A 166 7.48 18.34 17.47
C ARG A 166 8.40 19.40 18.08
N PRO A 167 9.63 19.60 17.57
CA PRO A 167 10.42 20.78 17.94
C PRO A 167 9.65 22.04 17.51
N ARG A 168 9.55 23.02 18.41
CA ARG A 168 9.04 24.36 18.08
C ARG A 168 10.10 25.16 17.33
#